data_AF-A0A813ECD7-F1
#
_entry.id   AF-A0A813ECD7-F1
#
_cell.length_a   1.000
_cell.length_b   1.000
_cell.length_c   1.000
_cell.angle_alpha   90.00
_cell.angle_beta   90.00
_cell.angle_gamma   90.00
#
_symmetry.space_group_name_H-M   'P 1'
#
loop_
_entity.id
_entity.type
_entity.pdbx_description
1 polymer ?
#
loop_
_entity_poly.entity_id
_entity_poly.type
_entity_poly.pdbx_seq_one_letter_code
_entity_poly.pdbx_strand_id
1 'polypeptide(L)'
;ECKGFDQIYDNGKDLCETMFGQAFKYETNEAAAYTMWFFDANNPNTATAQTLGKLPAGGHSSCELQYFHKEAPGPESDDFTECHPWKNNACCKGGTVETFTKMKESYGAEYHWDRCGPMSQECERFFVQESCLYECDPNAGLYRKYNSSVYDPRCDKYATGYDEAYSKANSCKMNTWEMLRMPIKASYCNAWYTACRKDRFCASAGGDFFSCAAEFKVVDLAAEELKKQLNSTLTDMAKLQTQVAQSNDGGSDGGLSVGAIIGIVVPSLVAIAGFACSCYLIRREKQGKPLFETLRDDREPSGGATMSYGNTQA
;
A
#
# COMPACT_ATOMS: atom_id res chain seq x y z
N GLU A 1 9.01 13.05 -3.16
CA GLU A 1 10.23 12.60 -3.86
C GLU A 1 10.36 11.08 -3.68
N CYS A 2 10.72 10.32 -4.72
CA CYS A 2 10.95 8.87 -4.60
C CYS A 2 12.42 8.58 -4.38
N LYS A 3 12.78 8.01 -3.22
CA LYS A 3 14.16 7.69 -2.81
C LYS A 3 14.30 6.24 -2.40
N GLY A 4 15.53 5.74 -2.40
CA GLY A 4 15.86 4.46 -1.76
C GLY A 4 15.58 4.54 -0.26
N PHE A 5 15.12 3.44 0.35
CA PHE A 5 14.99 3.38 1.82
C PHE A 5 16.31 3.71 2.52
N ASP A 6 17.45 3.30 1.97
CA ASP A 6 18.80 3.61 2.49
C ASP A 6 19.20 5.09 2.36
N GLN A 7 18.43 5.88 1.62
CA GLN A 7 18.59 7.33 1.53
C GLN A 7 17.60 8.09 2.43
N ILE A 8 16.55 7.42 2.88
CA ILE A 8 15.51 7.99 3.75
C ILE A 8 15.82 7.68 5.21
N TYR A 9 16.23 6.43 5.51
CA TYR A 9 16.47 5.95 6.85
C TYR A 9 17.91 5.45 7.02
N ASP A 10 18.52 5.80 8.14
CA ASP A 10 19.90 5.40 8.43
C ASP A 10 20.04 3.90 8.77
N ASN A 11 19.01 3.33 9.41
CA ASN A 11 18.97 1.93 9.88
C ASN A 11 17.55 1.53 10.31
N GLY A 12 17.40 0.31 10.84
CA GLY A 12 16.12 -0.22 11.33
C GLY A 12 15.47 0.58 12.46
N LYS A 13 16.26 1.21 13.34
CA LYS A 13 15.72 2.08 14.38
C LYS A 13 15.07 3.32 13.78
N ASP A 14 15.79 4.01 12.91
CA ASP A 14 15.28 5.20 12.23
C ASP A 14 14.02 4.85 11.43
N LEU A 15 14.04 3.76 10.65
CA LEU A 15 12.87 3.28 9.92
C LEU A 15 11.64 3.10 10.83
N CYS A 16 11.76 2.33 11.91
CA CYS A 16 10.64 2.03 12.80
C CYS A 16 10.11 3.26 13.54
N GLU A 17 11.00 4.14 14.03
CA GLU A 17 10.58 5.31 14.82
C GLU A 17 10.03 6.46 13.97
N THR A 18 10.33 6.45 12.66
CA THR A 18 10.05 7.57 11.76
C THR A 18 8.91 7.27 10.78
N MET A 19 8.88 6.11 10.13
CA MET A 19 7.99 5.85 8.97
C MET A 19 6.51 6.11 9.26
N PHE A 20 6.02 5.72 10.43
CA PHE A 20 4.61 5.87 10.80
C PHE A 20 4.41 6.87 11.95
N GLY A 21 5.03 8.04 11.88
CA GLY A 21 4.74 9.16 12.80
C GLY A 21 4.88 8.83 14.29
N GLN A 22 5.97 8.18 14.69
CA GLN A 22 6.25 7.71 16.06
C GLN A 22 5.27 6.67 16.64
N ALA A 23 4.47 6.01 15.80
CA ALA A 23 3.61 4.90 16.21
C ALA A 23 4.42 3.78 16.92
N PHE A 24 5.66 3.56 16.47
CA PHE A 24 6.54 2.52 16.99
C PHE A 24 7.78 3.12 17.68
N LYS A 25 8.31 2.36 18.64
CA LYS A 25 9.57 2.63 19.34
C LYS A 25 10.49 1.44 19.11
N TYR A 26 11.74 1.69 18.75
CA TYR A 26 12.73 0.62 18.66
C TYR A 26 13.13 0.12 20.06
N GLU A 27 13.01 -1.18 20.31
CA GLU A 27 13.29 -1.77 21.63
C GLU A 27 14.32 -2.90 21.55
N THR A 28 15.46 -2.69 22.21
CA THR A 28 16.56 -3.65 22.27
C THR A 28 16.31 -4.79 23.25
N ASN A 29 15.46 -4.57 24.27
CA ASN A 29 15.01 -5.65 25.13
C ASN A 29 13.88 -6.43 24.46
N GLU A 30 14.25 -7.44 23.66
CA GLU A 30 13.32 -8.26 22.88
C GLU A 30 12.21 -8.93 23.72
N ALA A 31 12.46 -9.22 25.00
CA ALA A 31 11.48 -9.79 25.91
C ALA A 31 10.40 -8.78 26.35
N ALA A 32 10.65 -7.49 26.17
CA ALA A 32 9.76 -6.38 26.49
C ALA A 32 9.22 -5.69 25.22
N ALA A 33 9.24 -6.41 24.09
CA ALA A 33 8.93 -5.86 22.78
C ALA A 33 7.99 -6.76 21.96
N TYR A 34 7.24 -6.12 21.09
CA TYR A 34 6.24 -6.73 20.22
C TYR A 34 6.84 -7.10 18.87
N THR A 35 6.22 -8.06 18.21
CA THR A 35 6.49 -8.42 16.81
C THR A 35 5.27 -8.14 15.96
N MET A 36 5.46 -7.76 14.70
CA MET A 36 4.33 -7.56 13.76
C MET A 36 3.95 -8.85 13.02
N TRP A 37 4.59 -9.97 13.33
CA TRP A 37 4.24 -11.28 12.80
C TRP A 37 4.75 -12.41 13.69
N PHE A 38 4.07 -13.56 13.68
CA PHE A 38 4.43 -14.75 14.44
C PHE A 38 3.88 -16.02 13.77
N PHE A 39 4.50 -17.15 14.09
CA PHE A 39 4.10 -18.48 13.59
C PHE A 39 3.55 -19.39 14.71
N ASP A 40 3.64 -18.94 15.95
CA ASP A 40 3.13 -19.66 17.10
C ASP A 40 1.60 -19.73 17.07
N ALA A 41 1.03 -20.79 17.66
CA ALA A 41 -0.43 -20.94 17.75
C ALA A 41 -1.12 -19.83 18.55
N ASN A 42 -0.37 -19.20 19.47
CA ASN A 42 -0.86 -18.12 20.32
C ASN A 42 -0.08 -16.84 20.01
N ASN A 43 -0.77 -15.71 20.02
CA ASN A 43 -0.14 -14.40 19.83
C ASN A 43 0.85 -14.10 20.98
N PRO A 44 2.18 -14.01 20.72
CA PRO A 44 3.17 -13.74 21.75
C PRO A 44 3.05 -12.32 22.32
N ASN A 45 2.45 -11.38 21.58
CA ASN A 45 2.27 -10.00 22.00
C ASN A 45 1.37 -9.88 23.25
N THR A 46 0.46 -10.83 23.47
CA THR A 46 -0.38 -10.90 24.67
C THR A 46 0.48 -11.06 25.93
N ALA A 47 1.46 -11.97 25.91
CA ALA A 47 2.37 -12.18 27.03
C ALA A 47 3.28 -10.97 27.27
N THR A 48 3.77 -10.35 26.19
CA THR A 48 4.51 -9.08 26.26
C THR A 48 3.67 -7.98 26.92
N ALA A 49 2.40 -7.82 26.50
CA ALA A 49 1.52 -6.80 27.05
C ALA A 49 1.22 -7.00 28.54
N GLN A 50 1.05 -8.25 28.98
CA GLN A 50 0.89 -8.59 30.40
C GLN A 50 2.15 -8.27 31.19
N THR A 51 3.33 -8.65 30.68
CA THR A 51 4.63 -8.39 31.31
C THR A 51 4.89 -6.89 31.50
N LEU A 52 4.46 -6.07 30.53
CA LEU A 52 4.55 -4.62 30.58
C LEU A 52 3.46 -3.95 31.42
N GLY A 53 2.53 -4.72 32.01
CA GLY A 53 1.40 -4.19 32.77
C GLY A 53 0.38 -3.41 31.93
N LYS A 54 0.40 -3.59 30.60
CA LYS A 54 -0.53 -2.98 29.64
C LYS A 54 -1.84 -3.75 29.53
N LEU A 55 -1.79 -5.07 29.73
CA LEU A 55 -2.93 -5.96 29.62
C LEU A 55 -3.19 -6.66 30.97
N PRO A 56 -4.39 -6.52 31.56
CA PRO A 56 -4.75 -7.27 32.77
C PRO A 56 -4.89 -8.77 32.49
N ALA A 57 -4.88 -9.58 33.56
CA ALA A 57 -5.02 -11.04 33.47
C ALA A 57 -6.32 -11.50 32.78
N GLY A 58 -7.36 -10.67 32.78
CA GLY A 58 -8.63 -10.94 32.10
C GLY A 58 -8.57 -10.83 30.56
N GLY A 59 -7.44 -10.42 29.99
CA GLY A 59 -7.28 -10.24 28.55
C GLY A 59 -7.93 -8.96 28.05
N HIS A 60 -8.29 -8.96 26.77
CA HIS A 60 -8.88 -7.80 26.09
C HIS A 60 -10.41 -7.84 26.19
N SER A 61 -11.01 -6.74 26.63
CA SER A 61 -12.47 -6.54 26.58
C SER A 61 -12.94 -5.78 25.34
N SER A 62 -12.03 -5.09 24.66
CA SER A 62 -12.33 -4.14 23.60
C SER A 62 -11.16 -4.04 22.61
N CYS A 63 -11.47 -3.64 21.38
CA CYS A 63 -10.49 -3.15 20.42
C CYS A 63 -10.44 -1.63 20.51
N GLU A 64 -9.29 -1.09 20.92
CA GLU A 64 -9.20 0.35 21.26
C GLU A 64 -8.99 1.24 20.03
N LEU A 65 -8.33 0.73 18.98
CA LEU A 65 -8.25 1.41 17.70
C LEU A 65 -9.62 1.39 17.01
N GLN A 66 -9.87 2.40 16.20
CA GLN A 66 -11.14 2.61 15.51
C GLN A 66 -10.89 2.83 14.02
N TYR A 67 -11.98 2.85 13.24
CA TYR A 67 -12.10 2.99 11.79
C TYR A 67 -12.54 1.67 11.12
N PHE A 68 -11.70 0.63 11.11
CA PHE A 68 -12.06 -0.70 10.58
C PHE A 68 -12.15 -1.81 11.63
N HIS A 69 -11.83 -1.49 12.89
CA HIS A 69 -11.82 -2.45 13.99
C HIS A 69 -13.24 -2.81 14.48
N LYS A 70 -13.36 -4.03 15.00
CA LYS A 70 -14.53 -4.52 15.74
C LYS A 70 -14.63 -3.82 17.11
N GLU A 71 -15.74 -3.98 17.82
CA GLU A 71 -15.85 -3.46 19.20
C GLU A 71 -15.00 -4.26 20.19
N ALA A 72 -14.94 -5.57 20.02
CA ALA A 72 -14.17 -6.49 20.85
C ALA A 72 -13.48 -7.55 19.97
N PRO A 73 -12.33 -8.08 20.43
CA PRO A 73 -11.62 -9.10 19.67
C PRO A 73 -12.38 -10.43 19.72
N GLY A 74 -12.19 -11.23 18.67
CA GLY A 74 -12.84 -12.52 18.54
C GLY A 74 -12.36 -13.28 17.31
N PRO A 75 -12.82 -14.53 17.13
CA PRO A 75 -12.39 -15.37 16.04
C PRO A 75 -12.92 -14.88 14.68
N GLU A 76 -12.12 -15.08 13.64
CA GLU A 76 -12.47 -14.90 12.23
C GLU A 76 -12.77 -16.25 11.56
N SER A 77 -13.41 -16.21 10.39
CA SER A 77 -13.79 -17.41 9.64
C SER A 77 -12.58 -18.18 9.08
N ASP A 78 -12.84 -19.36 8.50
CA ASP A 78 -11.79 -20.17 7.87
C ASP A 78 -11.13 -19.51 6.65
N ASP A 79 -11.81 -18.54 6.03
CA ASP A 79 -11.30 -17.78 4.89
C ASP A 79 -10.29 -16.67 5.28
N PHE A 80 -9.99 -16.54 6.58
CA PHE A 80 -9.03 -15.58 7.12
C PHE A 80 -7.57 -16.03 6.91
N THR A 81 -7.04 -15.75 5.71
CA THR A 81 -5.76 -16.31 5.24
C THR A 81 -4.58 -15.34 5.29
N GLU A 82 -4.73 -14.08 4.86
CA GLU A 82 -3.60 -13.14 4.76
C GLU A 82 -3.05 -12.74 6.13
N CYS A 83 -3.91 -12.43 7.11
CA CYS A 83 -3.52 -12.12 8.49
C CYS A 83 -3.74 -13.30 9.45
N HIS A 84 -3.62 -14.55 8.95
CA HIS A 84 -3.96 -15.76 9.69
C HIS A 84 -3.41 -15.91 11.13
N PRO A 85 -2.25 -15.32 11.54
CA PRO A 85 -1.78 -15.45 12.92
C PRO A 85 -2.79 -14.97 13.97
N TRP A 86 -3.67 -14.02 13.62
CA TRP A 86 -4.71 -13.50 14.52
C TRP A 86 -6.06 -14.19 14.41
N LYS A 87 -6.21 -15.23 13.59
CA LYS A 87 -7.51 -15.87 13.27
C LYS A 87 -8.38 -16.16 14.50
N ASN A 88 -7.79 -16.67 15.59
CA ASN A 88 -8.55 -17.07 16.77
C ASN A 88 -8.99 -15.90 17.65
N ASN A 89 -8.35 -14.73 17.52
CA ASN A 89 -8.61 -13.56 18.36
C ASN A 89 -8.09 -12.27 17.69
N ALA A 90 -8.85 -11.75 16.72
CA ALA A 90 -8.50 -10.56 15.94
C ALA A 90 -9.42 -9.38 16.28
N CYS A 91 -8.93 -8.16 16.07
CA CYS A 91 -9.73 -6.92 16.07
C CYS A 91 -10.21 -6.48 14.68
N CYS A 92 -9.61 -6.98 13.61
CA CYS A 92 -10.06 -6.75 12.23
C CYS A 92 -11.22 -7.69 11.87
N LYS A 93 -11.85 -7.43 10.71
CA LYS A 93 -12.74 -8.37 10.02
C LYS A 93 -11.99 -8.93 8.81
N GLY A 94 -12.24 -10.19 8.43
CA GLY A 94 -11.57 -10.81 7.30
C GLY A 94 -11.67 -10.02 5.99
N GLY A 95 -12.83 -9.41 5.71
CA GLY A 95 -13.00 -8.55 4.52
C GLY A 95 -12.18 -7.26 4.52
N THR A 96 -11.63 -6.83 5.67
CA THR A 96 -10.70 -5.68 5.75
C THR A 96 -9.31 -6.08 5.28
N VAL A 97 -8.91 -7.33 5.51
CA VAL A 97 -7.54 -7.82 5.31
C VAL A 97 -7.48 -9.01 4.35
N GLU A 98 -8.47 -9.15 3.48
CA GLU A 98 -8.65 -10.33 2.63
C GLU A 98 -7.47 -10.58 1.69
N THR A 99 -6.88 -9.50 1.16
CA THR A 99 -5.74 -9.56 0.25
C THR A 99 -4.79 -8.40 0.50
N PHE A 100 -3.55 -8.54 0.04
CA PHE A 100 -2.58 -7.45 0.04
C PHE A 100 -3.10 -6.20 -0.70
N THR A 101 -3.76 -6.38 -1.84
CA THR A 101 -4.37 -5.29 -2.63
C THR A 101 -5.42 -4.57 -1.82
N LYS A 102 -6.30 -5.32 -1.14
CA LYS A 102 -7.34 -4.74 -0.29
C LYS A 102 -6.74 -3.85 0.79
N MET A 103 -5.70 -4.32 1.50
CA MET A 103 -5.04 -3.53 2.55
C MET A 103 -4.40 -2.26 1.99
N LYS A 104 -3.69 -2.38 0.86
CA LYS A 104 -3.05 -1.25 0.19
C LYS A 104 -4.05 -0.16 -0.21
N GLU A 105 -5.22 -0.55 -0.70
CA GLU A 105 -6.25 0.35 -1.22
C GLU A 105 -7.20 0.89 -0.13
N SER A 106 -7.23 0.29 1.06
CA SER A 106 -8.25 0.56 2.10
C SER A 106 -8.30 2.00 2.59
N TYR A 107 -7.19 2.73 2.48
CA TYR A 107 -7.06 4.09 2.99
C TYR A 107 -7.11 5.16 1.90
N GLY A 108 -7.23 4.77 0.63
CA GLY A 108 -7.18 5.67 -0.51
C GLY A 108 -5.85 5.60 -1.25
N ALA A 109 -5.88 5.92 -2.54
CA ALA A 109 -4.74 5.78 -3.43
C ALA A 109 -3.51 6.51 -2.90
N GLU A 110 -3.70 7.67 -2.26
CA GLU A 110 -2.64 8.51 -1.71
C GLU A 110 -1.84 7.86 -0.57
N TYR A 111 -2.36 6.80 0.05
CA TYR A 111 -1.70 6.02 1.11
C TYR A 111 -1.32 4.61 0.65
N HIS A 112 -1.14 4.39 -0.65
CA HIS A 112 -0.46 3.17 -1.08
C HIS A 112 1.00 3.23 -0.62
N TRP A 113 1.57 2.12 -0.14
CA TRP A 113 3.01 2.08 0.19
C TRP A 113 3.91 2.04 -1.05
N ASP A 114 3.39 1.59 -2.20
CA ASP A 114 4.12 1.38 -3.46
C ASP A 114 4.02 2.54 -4.47
N ARG A 115 3.78 3.78 -4.00
CA ARG A 115 3.64 4.97 -4.87
C ARG A 115 4.86 5.24 -5.76
N CYS A 116 6.02 4.70 -5.38
CA CYS A 116 7.26 4.81 -6.15
C CYS A 116 7.50 3.66 -7.13
N GLY A 117 6.48 2.83 -7.35
CA GLY A 117 6.51 1.61 -8.14
C GLY A 117 6.49 0.37 -7.24
N PRO A 118 6.35 -0.82 -7.84
CA PRO A 118 6.35 -2.08 -7.12
C PRO A 118 7.57 -2.22 -6.21
N MET A 119 7.34 -2.75 -5.01
CA MET A 119 8.38 -3.07 -4.04
C MET A 119 8.79 -4.53 -4.22
N SER A 120 10.00 -4.87 -3.80
CA SER A 120 10.43 -6.26 -3.68
C SER A 120 9.46 -7.03 -2.78
N GLN A 121 9.26 -8.31 -3.08
CA GLN A 121 8.35 -9.15 -2.31
C GLN A 121 8.79 -9.19 -0.84
N GLU A 122 10.09 -9.26 -0.58
CA GLU A 122 10.65 -9.27 0.76
C GLU A 122 10.31 -8.00 1.54
N CYS A 123 10.37 -6.84 0.89
CA CYS A 123 10.02 -5.57 1.51
C CYS A 123 8.51 -5.40 1.70
N GLU A 124 7.70 -5.73 0.69
CA GLU A 124 6.24 -5.57 0.73
C GLU A 124 5.59 -6.43 1.82
N ARG A 125 6.15 -7.62 2.10
CA ARG A 125 5.66 -8.46 3.20
C ARG A 125 5.71 -7.76 4.56
N PHE A 126 6.65 -6.84 4.81
CA PHE A 126 6.67 -6.09 6.06
C PHE A 126 5.52 -5.07 6.16
N PHE A 127 5.11 -4.46 5.06
CA PHE A 127 3.93 -3.57 5.04
C PHE A 127 2.64 -4.35 5.29
N VAL A 128 2.52 -5.54 4.72
CA VAL A 128 1.41 -6.46 5.02
C VAL A 128 1.40 -6.85 6.50
N GLN A 129 2.55 -7.20 7.08
CA GLN A 129 2.66 -7.58 8.49
C GLN A 129 2.32 -6.41 9.43
N GLU A 130 2.77 -5.20 9.10
CA GLU A 130 2.40 -4.00 9.84
C GLU A 130 0.88 -3.73 9.75
N SER A 131 0.29 -3.83 8.56
CA SER A 131 -1.15 -3.70 8.37
C SER A 131 -1.92 -4.75 9.18
N CYS A 132 -1.47 -6.01 9.18
CA CYS A 132 -2.09 -7.05 10.01
C CYS A 132 -1.96 -6.77 11.51
N LEU A 133 -0.80 -6.28 11.99
CA LEU A 133 -0.65 -5.87 13.38
C LEU A 133 -1.64 -4.75 13.72
N TYR A 134 -1.67 -3.69 12.92
CA TYR A 134 -2.49 -2.51 13.16
C TYR A 134 -3.99 -2.84 13.14
N GLU A 135 -4.45 -3.59 12.14
CA GLU A 135 -5.86 -3.94 11.98
C GLU A 135 -6.30 -5.03 12.96
N CYS A 136 -5.47 -6.07 13.15
CA CYS A 136 -5.91 -7.31 13.77
C CYS A 136 -5.41 -7.53 15.19
N ASP A 137 -4.26 -7.00 15.59
CA ASP A 137 -3.70 -7.31 16.91
C ASP A 137 -4.45 -6.57 18.03
N PRO A 138 -5.11 -7.27 18.97
CA PRO A 138 -5.79 -6.62 20.09
C PRO A 138 -4.87 -5.78 20.99
N ASN A 139 -3.56 -6.04 20.95
CA ASN A 139 -2.56 -5.31 21.70
C ASN A 139 -2.17 -3.97 21.07
N ALA A 140 -2.38 -3.76 19.76
CA ALA A 140 -2.06 -2.50 19.09
C ALA A 140 -2.83 -1.34 19.74
N GLY A 141 -4.09 -1.58 20.10
CA GLY A 141 -4.96 -0.64 20.80
C GLY A 141 -4.47 -0.14 22.15
N LEU A 142 -3.64 -0.92 22.86
CA LEU A 142 -3.05 -0.52 24.15
C LEU A 142 -2.02 0.62 24.02
N TYR A 143 -1.70 0.98 22.77
CA TYR A 143 -0.81 2.07 22.40
C TYR A 143 -1.54 3.19 21.64
N ARG A 144 -2.88 3.22 21.65
CA ARG A 144 -3.64 4.35 21.12
C ARG A 144 -3.17 5.64 21.79
N LYS A 145 -2.75 6.61 20.98
CA LYS A 145 -2.13 7.87 21.39
C LYS A 145 -3.06 8.69 22.30
N TYR A 146 -4.34 8.73 21.95
CA TYR A 146 -5.38 9.40 22.73
C TYR A 146 -6.32 8.34 23.32
N ASN A 147 -5.95 7.81 24.49
CA ASN A 147 -6.81 6.88 25.20
C ASN A 147 -8.09 7.56 25.72
N SER A 148 -9.05 6.77 26.20
CA SER A 148 -10.35 7.27 26.69
C SER A 148 -10.25 8.28 27.83
N SER A 149 -9.14 8.33 28.57
CA SER A 149 -8.94 9.28 29.67
C SER A 149 -8.49 10.67 29.19
N VAL A 150 -7.98 10.79 27.97
CA VAL A 150 -7.47 12.06 27.40
C VAL A 150 -8.20 12.48 26.12
N TYR A 151 -8.93 11.57 25.48
CA TYR A 151 -9.63 11.83 24.23
C TYR A 151 -10.83 12.79 24.44
N ASP A 152 -10.87 13.86 23.65
CA ASP A 152 -11.99 14.80 23.57
C ASP A 152 -12.56 14.81 22.14
N PRO A 153 -13.82 14.39 21.92
CA PRO A 153 -14.41 14.33 20.59
C PRO A 153 -14.50 15.71 19.92
N ARG A 154 -14.45 16.82 20.68
CA ARG A 154 -14.40 18.17 20.10
C ARG A 154 -13.09 18.46 19.38
N CYS A 155 -12.03 17.73 19.72
CA CYS A 155 -10.71 17.82 19.10
C CYS A 155 -10.50 16.85 17.94
N ASP A 156 -11.47 15.96 17.65
CA ASP A 156 -11.39 14.99 16.55
C ASP A 156 -12.30 15.42 15.40
N LYS A 157 -11.70 15.82 14.27
CA LYS A 157 -12.42 16.29 13.08
C LYS A 157 -13.36 15.26 12.44
N TYR A 158 -13.25 13.99 12.82
CA TYR A 158 -14.07 12.89 12.31
C TYR A 158 -15.18 12.48 13.29
N ALA A 159 -15.18 13.02 14.52
CA ALA A 159 -16.19 12.69 15.51
C ALA A 159 -17.46 13.54 15.32
N THR A 160 -18.63 12.96 15.64
CA THR A 160 -19.92 13.68 15.66
C THR A 160 -19.91 14.93 16.56
N GLY A 161 -19.05 14.93 17.59
CA GLY A 161 -18.91 16.03 18.54
C GLY A 161 -17.84 17.06 18.19
N TYR A 162 -17.27 17.03 16.98
CA TYR A 162 -16.23 17.96 16.57
C TYR A 162 -16.65 19.43 16.69
N ASP A 163 -15.77 20.25 17.26
CA ASP A 163 -15.96 21.70 17.35
C ASP A 163 -14.68 22.41 16.88
N GLU A 164 -14.74 22.99 15.68
CA GLU A 164 -13.60 23.66 15.05
C GLU A 164 -13.12 24.88 15.86
N ALA A 165 -14.03 25.63 16.48
CA ALA A 165 -13.67 26.81 17.27
C ALA A 165 -12.97 26.38 18.56
N TYR A 166 -13.49 25.36 19.24
CA TYR A 166 -12.87 24.77 20.42
C TYR A 166 -11.49 24.17 20.10
N SER A 167 -11.38 23.39 19.01
CA SER A 167 -10.13 22.78 18.58
C SER A 167 -9.04 23.82 18.30
N LYS A 168 -9.38 24.90 17.58
CA LYS A 168 -8.45 26.01 17.31
C LYS A 168 -8.06 26.75 18.60
N ALA A 169 -9.03 27.08 19.45
CA ALA A 169 -8.78 27.82 20.69
C ALA A 169 -7.88 27.04 21.66
N ASN A 170 -8.00 25.71 21.68
CA ASN A 170 -7.21 24.85 22.56
C ASN A 170 -5.98 24.22 21.86
N SER A 171 -5.76 24.54 20.58
CA SER A 171 -4.68 23.96 19.76
C SER A 171 -4.63 22.42 19.84
N CYS A 172 -5.80 21.77 19.87
CA CYS A 172 -5.90 20.32 20.00
C CYS A 172 -6.30 19.67 18.67
N LYS A 173 -5.63 18.57 18.32
CA LYS A 173 -5.96 17.71 17.18
C LYS A 173 -5.81 16.25 17.61
N MET A 174 -6.93 15.62 17.92
CA MET A 174 -7.01 14.24 18.40
C MET A 174 -7.64 13.35 17.34
N ASN A 175 -7.57 12.05 17.58
CA ASN A 175 -8.26 11.02 16.81
C ASN A 175 -8.30 9.72 17.62
N THR A 176 -8.95 8.71 17.07
CA THR A 176 -9.13 7.39 17.70
C THR A 176 -8.30 6.27 17.07
N TRP A 177 -7.43 6.60 16.11
CA TRP A 177 -6.71 5.64 15.26
C TRP A 177 -5.18 5.75 15.35
N GLU A 178 -4.61 6.88 15.79
CA GLU A 178 -3.17 7.02 15.94
C GLU A 178 -2.64 6.17 17.09
N MET A 179 -1.59 5.41 16.83
CA MET A 179 -0.77 4.75 17.84
C MET A 179 0.40 5.63 18.26
N LEU A 180 0.97 5.34 19.44
CA LEU A 180 2.15 6.04 19.94
C LEU A 180 3.08 5.07 20.68
N ARG A 181 4.32 4.97 20.18
CA ARG A 181 5.47 4.34 20.83
C ARG A 181 5.26 2.90 21.30
N MET A 182 4.56 2.09 20.51
CA MET A 182 4.53 0.64 20.73
C MET A 182 5.95 0.07 20.56
N PRO A 183 6.53 -0.61 21.57
CA PRO A 183 7.91 -1.08 21.49
C PRO A 183 8.00 -2.27 20.54
N ILE A 184 8.61 -2.09 19.38
CA ILE A 184 8.83 -3.15 18.39
C ILE A 184 10.24 -3.69 18.56
N LYS A 185 10.35 -5.02 18.46
CA LYS A 185 11.61 -5.75 18.53
C LYS A 185 12.66 -5.13 17.60
N ALA A 186 13.83 -4.81 18.16
CA ALA A 186 14.97 -4.33 17.42
C ALA A 186 15.33 -5.24 16.23
N SER A 187 15.29 -6.54 16.46
CA SER A 187 15.50 -7.57 15.44
C SER A 187 14.52 -7.45 14.26
N TYR A 188 13.24 -7.22 14.54
CA TYR A 188 12.19 -7.05 13.53
C TYR A 188 12.41 -5.77 12.70
N CYS A 189 12.64 -4.63 13.38
CA CYS A 189 12.93 -3.35 12.72
C CYS A 189 14.17 -3.40 11.81
N ASN A 190 15.23 -4.08 12.26
CA ASN A 190 16.44 -4.27 11.46
C ASN A 190 16.19 -5.17 10.24
N ALA A 191 15.37 -6.21 10.39
CA ALA A 191 14.99 -7.09 9.29
C ALA A 191 14.16 -6.33 8.24
N TRP A 192 13.20 -5.50 8.66
CA TRP A 192 12.42 -4.65 7.78
C TRP A 192 13.32 -3.72 6.95
N TYR A 193 14.19 -2.96 7.62
CA TYR A 193 15.13 -2.09 6.91
C TYR A 193 16.03 -2.87 5.94
N THR A 194 16.53 -4.03 6.36
CA THR A 194 17.40 -4.85 5.50
C THR A 194 16.68 -5.35 4.25
N ALA A 195 15.41 -5.73 4.37
CA ALA A 195 14.59 -6.15 3.25
C ALA A 195 14.31 -5.00 2.28
N CYS A 196 14.02 -3.80 2.82
CA CYS A 196 13.58 -2.66 2.03
C CYS A 196 14.68 -1.72 1.54
N ARG A 197 15.91 -1.78 2.08
CA ARG A 197 16.97 -0.77 1.86
C ARG A 197 17.24 -0.39 0.40
N LYS A 198 16.99 -1.29 -0.57
CA LYS A 198 17.21 -1.03 -2.01
C LYS A 198 15.93 -0.65 -2.77
N ASP A 199 14.77 -0.84 -2.16
CA ASP A 199 13.48 -0.46 -2.71
C ASP A 199 13.29 1.05 -2.68
N ARG A 200 12.41 1.53 -3.55
CA ARG A 200 12.03 2.93 -3.57
C ARG A 200 10.80 3.17 -2.71
N PHE A 201 10.82 4.26 -1.98
CA PHE A 201 9.73 4.69 -1.12
C PHE A 201 9.47 6.18 -1.26
N CYS A 202 8.26 6.55 -0.92
CA CYS A 202 7.87 7.94 -0.80
C CYS A 202 7.68 8.27 0.67
N ALA A 203 8.59 9.06 1.21
CA ALA A 203 8.45 9.70 2.49
C ALA A 203 9.13 11.07 2.40
N SER A 204 8.34 12.12 2.52
CA SER A 204 8.84 13.49 2.50
C SER A 204 9.20 13.97 3.91
N ALA A 205 9.74 15.18 4.03
CA ALA A 205 9.85 15.91 5.30
C ALA A 205 10.39 15.10 6.50
N GLY A 206 11.45 14.31 6.29
CA GLY A 206 12.11 13.58 7.38
C GLY A 206 11.72 12.11 7.53
N GLY A 207 11.05 11.52 6.53
CA GLY A 207 10.84 10.07 6.47
C GLY A 207 9.46 9.59 6.91
N ASP A 208 8.49 10.48 7.13
CA ASP A 208 7.12 10.11 7.46
C ASP A 208 6.35 9.65 6.21
N PHE A 209 5.79 8.45 6.25
CA PHE A 209 4.98 7.86 5.18
C PHE A 209 3.77 8.73 4.83
N PHE A 210 3.06 9.23 5.83
CA PHE A 210 1.82 9.99 5.62
C PHE A 210 2.05 11.33 4.93
N SER A 211 3.26 11.86 5.01
CA SER A 211 3.65 13.09 4.30
C SER A 211 3.60 12.92 2.77
N CYS A 212 3.71 11.68 2.28
CA CYS A 212 3.70 11.36 0.86
C CYS A 212 2.37 11.74 0.16
N ALA A 213 1.25 11.54 0.86
CA ALA A 213 -0.08 11.80 0.32
C ALA A 213 -0.25 13.26 -0.16
N ALA A 214 0.39 14.20 0.53
CA ALA A 214 0.36 15.62 0.16
C ALA A 214 1.13 15.90 -1.14
N GLU A 215 2.27 15.24 -1.36
CA GLU A 215 3.09 15.42 -2.56
C GLU A 215 2.44 14.81 -3.81
N PHE A 216 1.88 13.61 -3.67
CA PHE A 216 1.32 12.87 -4.81
C PHE A 216 -0.01 13.42 -5.31
N LYS A 217 -0.78 14.11 -4.46
CA LYS A 217 -2.01 14.80 -4.90
C LYS A 217 -1.75 15.73 -6.10
N VAL A 218 -0.61 16.43 -6.12
CA VAL A 218 -0.26 17.33 -7.23
C VAL A 218 0.07 16.55 -8.50
N VAL A 219 0.81 15.45 -8.36
CA VAL A 219 1.19 14.57 -9.48
C VAL A 219 -0.05 13.90 -10.10
N ASP A 220 -0.97 13.41 -9.25
CA ASP A 220 -2.19 12.74 -9.69
C ASP A 220 -3.12 13.70 -10.44
N LEU A 221 -3.31 14.91 -9.93
CA LEU A 221 -4.11 15.94 -10.61
C LEU A 221 -3.51 16.30 -11.99
N ALA A 222 -2.19 16.39 -12.09
CA ALA A 222 -1.51 16.64 -13.37
C ALA A 222 -1.66 15.45 -14.34
N ALA A 223 -1.57 14.21 -13.84
CA ALA A 223 -1.75 13.00 -14.64
C ALA A 223 -3.19 12.87 -15.17
N GLU A 224 -4.20 13.18 -14.35
CA GLU A 224 -5.60 13.17 -14.77
C GLU A 224 -5.90 14.23 -15.83
N GLU A 225 -5.37 15.44 -15.69
CA GLU A 225 -5.49 16.47 -16.73
C GLU A 225 -4.81 16.05 -18.04
N LEU A 226 -3.62 15.44 -17.97
CA LEU A 226 -2.94 14.92 -19.15
C LEU A 226 -3.74 13.78 -19.83
N LYS A 227 -4.33 12.86 -19.06
CA LYS A 227 -5.21 11.80 -19.60
C LYS A 227 -6.42 12.40 -20.31
N LYS A 228 -7.03 13.44 -19.74
CA LYS A 228 -8.16 14.14 -20.36
C LYS A 228 -7.76 14.78 -21.70
N GLN A 229 -6.60 15.42 -21.75
CA GLN A 229 -6.06 15.99 -22.98
C GLN A 229 -5.75 14.92 -24.03
N LEU A 230 -5.17 13.79 -23.61
CA LEU A 230 -4.87 12.65 -24.49
C LEU A 230 -6.17 12.07 -25.09
N ASN A 231 -7.19 11.85 -24.26
CA ASN A 231 -8.48 11.31 -24.71
C ASN A 231 -9.22 12.27 -25.66
N SER A 232 -9.15 13.58 -25.39
CA SER A 232 -9.67 14.60 -26.32
C SER A 232 -8.95 14.53 -27.67
N THR A 233 -7.62 14.48 -27.64
CA THR A 233 -6.79 14.42 -28.85
C THR A 233 -7.08 13.15 -29.66
N LEU A 234 -7.20 11.99 -29.01
CA LEU A 234 -7.59 10.73 -29.65
C LEU A 234 -8.97 10.82 -30.31
N THR A 235 -9.92 11.49 -29.66
CA THR A 235 -11.27 11.70 -30.20
C THR A 235 -11.25 12.59 -31.44
N ASP A 236 -10.46 13.67 -31.42
CA ASP A 236 -10.33 14.58 -32.56
C ASP A 236 -9.59 13.94 -33.74
N MET A 237 -8.55 13.14 -33.46
CA MET A 237 -7.88 12.32 -34.48
C MET A 237 -8.83 11.31 -35.13
N ALA A 238 -9.68 10.65 -34.33
CA ALA A 238 -10.68 9.72 -34.86
C ALA A 238 -11.68 10.44 -35.79
N LYS A 239 -12.17 11.63 -35.41
CA LYS A 239 -13.07 12.43 -36.27
C LYS A 239 -12.41 12.86 -37.59
N LEU A 240 -11.15 13.28 -37.54
CA LEU A 240 -10.38 13.65 -38.73
C LEU A 240 -10.19 12.46 -39.68
N GLN A 241 -9.91 11.26 -39.16
CA GLN A 241 -9.83 10.06 -39.97
C GLN A 241 -11.15 9.76 -40.69
N THR A 242 -12.30 9.91 -40.02
CA THR A 242 -13.61 9.71 -40.64
C THR A 242 -13.89 10.73 -41.74
N GLN A 243 -13.50 12.00 -41.54
CA GLN A 243 -13.65 13.05 -42.54
C GLN A 243 -12.79 12.81 -43.79
N VAL A 244 -11.53 12.40 -43.61
CA VAL A 244 -10.61 12.08 -44.72
C VAL A 244 -11.10 10.88 -45.52
N ALA A 245 -11.71 9.89 -44.87
CA ALA A 245 -12.33 8.75 -45.55
C ALA A 245 -13.55 9.16 -46.40
N GLN A 246 -14.33 10.15 -45.95
CA GLN A 246 -15.50 10.67 -46.68
C GLN A 246 -15.12 11.59 -47.86
N SER A 247 -13.97 12.27 -47.79
CA SER A 247 -13.49 13.15 -48.88
C SER A 247 -12.86 12.42 -50.08
N ASN A 248 -12.60 11.11 -49.98
CA ASN A 248 -11.93 10.33 -51.03
C ASN A 248 -12.88 9.60 -52.01
N ASP A 249 -14.19 9.84 -51.95
CA ASP A 249 -15.18 9.21 -52.85
C ASP A 249 -15.39 9.98 -54.18
N GLY A 250 -14.43 10.83 -54.57
CA GLY A 250 -14.51 11.60 -55.81
C GLY A 250 -13.15 11.97 -56.38
N GLY A 251 -12.65 11.18 -57.33
CA GLY A 251 -11.54 11.59 -58.20
C GLY A 251 -10.60 10.46 -58.61
N SER A 252 -10.80 9.95 -59.83
CA SER A 252 -9.81 9.17 -60.58
C SER A 252 -8.61 10.06 -60.95
N ASP A 253 -7.39 9.66 -60.61
CA ASP A 253 -6.22 9.82 -61.49
C ASP A 253 -5.05 8.95 -60.99
N GLY A 254 -4.30 8.39 -61.93
CA GLY A 254 -3.36 7.26 -61.79
C GLY A 254 -2.10 7.47 -60.93
N GLY A 255 -2.21 8.06 -59.75
CA GLY A 255 -1.24 7.95 -58.65
C GLY A 255 -1.71 6.93 -57.61
N LEU A 256 -0.78 6.36 -56.83
CA LEU A 256 -1.12 5.51 -55.68
C LEU A 256 -2.12 6.30 -54.79
N SER A 257 -3.35 5.80 -54.65
CA SER A 257 -4.44 6.61 -54.07
C SER A 257 -4.07 7.13 -52.69
N VAL A 258 -4.58 8.30 -52.30
CA VAL A 258 -4.37 8.84 -50.95
C VAL A 258 -4.80 7.83 -49.87
N GLY A 259 -5.81 6.99 -50.15
CA GLY A 259 -6.17 5.85 -49.31
C GLY A 259 -5.10 4.76 -49.19
N ALA A 260 -4.35 4.47 -50.27
CA ALA A 260 -3.21 3.57 -50.25
C ALA A 260 -1.98 4.19 -49.55
N ILE A 261 -1.76 5.51 -49.69
CA ILE A 261 -0.70 6.22 -48.96
C ILE A 261 -1.01 6.26 -47.47
N ILE A 262 -2.24 6.60 -47.06
CA ILE A 262 -2.69 6.55 -45.67
C ILE A 262 -2.62 5.11 -45.12
N GLY A 263 -3.06 4.13 -45.91
CA GLY A 263 -3.03 2.71 -45.56
C GLY A 263 -1.62 2.11 -45.43
N ILE A 264 -0.58 2.79 -45.92
CA ILE A 264 0.82 2.37 -45.76
C ILE A 264 1.54 3.24 -44.73
N VAL A 265 1.41 4.56 -44.85
CA VAL A 265 2.15 5.55 -44.04
C VAL A 265 1.65 5.57 -42.61
N VAL A 266 0.33 5.50 -42.36
CA VAL A 266 -0.21 5.50 -40.99
C VAL A 266 0.20 4.24 -40.22
N PRO A 267 0.01 3.00 -40.72
CA PRO A 267 0.49 1.83 -40.00
C PRO A 267 2.02 1.78 -39.91
N SER A 268 2.76 2.33 -40.88
CA SER A 268 4.22 2.44 -40.80
C SER A 268 4.66 3.43 -39.72
N LEU A 269 4.03 4.60 -39.61
CA LEU A 269 4.30 5.59 -38.56
C LEU A 269 3.86 5.09 -37.18
N VAL A 270 2.73 4.38 -37.09
CA VAL A 270 2.27 3.73 -35.86
C VAL A 270 3.20 2.58 -35.47
N ALA A 271 3.71 1.80 -36.42
CA ALA A 271 4.69 0.75 -36.16
C ALA A 271 6.04 1.34 -35.75
N ILE A 272 6.48 2.44 -36.36
CA ILE A 272 7.70 3.16 -35.98
C ILE A 272 7.55 3.80 -34.60
N ALA A 273 6.42 4.44 -34.31
CA ALA A 273 6.12 5.00 -33.00
C ALA A 273 5.98 3.90 -31.95
N GLY A 274 5.33 2.79 -32.29
CA GLY A 274 5.20 1.60 -31.45
C GLY A 274 6.55 0.92 -31.20
N PHE A 275 7.42 0.83 -32.20
CA PHE A 275 8.78 0.32 -32.07
C PHE A 275 9.67 1.26 -31.26
N ALA A 276 9.61 2.57 -31.51
CA ALA A 276 10.32 3.58 -30.73
C ALA A 276 9.85 3.60 -29.27
N CYS A 277 8.55 3.49 -29.04
CA CYS A 277 7.96 3.35 -27.71
C CYS A 277 8.39 2.02 -27.08
N SER A 278 8.34 0.90 -27.80
CA SER A 278 8.83 -0.40 -27.31
C SER A 278 10.32 -0.36 -26.96
N CYS A 279 11.17 0.24 -27.80
CA CYS A 279 12.59 0.44 -27.51
C CYS A 279 12.82 1.36 -26.31
N TYR A 280 12.00 2.41 -26.14
CA TYR A 280 12.03 3.28 -24.98
C TYR A 280 11.61 2.54 -23.70
N LEU A 281 10.56 1.72 -23.78
CA LEU A 281 10.04 0.92 -22.67
C LEU A 281 11.02 -0.20 -22.28
N ILE A 282 11.62 -0.89 -23.25
CA ILE A 282 12.68 -1.89 -23.01
C ILE A 282 13.93 -1.22 -22.40
N ARG A 283 14.31 -0.02 -22.86
CA ARG A 283 15.39 0.75 -22.24
C ARG A 283 15.05 1.16 -20.80
N ARG A 284 13.79 1.52 -20.52
CA ARG A 284 13.32 1.84 -19.17
C ARG A 284 13.28 0.61 -18.26
N GLU A 285 12.84 -0.54 -18.76
CA GLU A 285 12.89 -1.82 -18.04
C GLU A 285 14.33 -2.17 -17.64
N LYS A 286 15.28 -2.08 -18.60
CA LYS A 286 16.71 -2.32 -18.34
C LYS A 286 17.35 -1.29 -17.39
N GLN A 287 16.71 -0.14 -17.17
CA GLN A 287 17.11 0.89 -16.21
C GLN A 287 16.37 0.78 -14.86
N GLY A 288 15.61 -0.31 -14.63
CA GLY A 288 14.89 -0.54 -13.37
C GLY A 288 13.64 0.32 -13.20
N LYS A 289 12.94 0.66 -14.30
CA LYS A 289 11.61 1.30 -14.30
C LYS A 289 10.63 0.49 -15.18
N PRO A 290 10.21 -0.73 -14.76
CA PRO A 290 9.28 -1.53 -15.54
C PRO A 290 7.90 -0.86 -15.63
N LEU A 291 7.27 -0.93 -16.80
CA LEU A 291 5.95 -0.36 -17.11
C LEU A 291 4.90 -1.43 -17.44
N PHE A 292 5.28 -2.71 -17.52
CA PHE A 292 4.44 -3.80 -18.01
C PHE A 292 4.19 -4.95 -17.03
N GLU A 293 4.55 -4.78 -15.75
CA GLU A 293 4.32 -5.83 -14.76
C GLU A 293 2.82 -6.08 -14.49
N THR A 294 1.95 -5.11 -14.82
CA THR A 294 0.49 -5.21 -14.69
C THR A 294 -0.22 -6.15 -15.68
N LEU A 295 0.48 -6.80 -16.63
CA LEU A 295 -0.14 -7.71 -17.62
C LEU A 295 0.10 -9.20 -17.37
N ARG A 296 0.81 -9.57 -16.29
CA ARG A 296 1.10 -10.99 -15.98
C ARG A 296 0.21 -11.63 -14.91
N ASP A 297 -0.63 -10.85 -14.22
CA ASP A 297 -1.44 -11.37 -13.10
C ASP A 297 -2.83 -11.93 -13.48
N ASP A 298 -3.26 -11.81 -14.74
CA ASP A 298 -4.57 -12.38 -15.18
C ASP A 298 -4.50 -13.84 -15.68
N ARG A 299 -3.56 -14.66 -15.18
CA ARG A 299 -3.65 -16.12 -15.38
C ARG A 299 -4.28 -16.78 -14.17
N GLU A 300 -5.58 -17.07 -14.30
CA GLU A 300 -6.27 -18.08 -13.50
C GLU A 300 -5.43 -19.37 -13.37
N PRO A 301 -5.54 -20.10 -12.24
CA PRO A 301 -4.85 -21.35 -12.04
C PRO A 301 -5.52 -22.45 -12.89
N SER A 302 -5.01 -22.66 -14.10
CA SER A 302 -5.31 -23.89 -14.85
C SER A 302 -4.68 -25.07 -14.12
N GLY A 303 -5.53 -25.94 -13.57
CA GLY A 303 -5.14 -27.04 -12.71
C GLY A 303 -4.22 -28.09 -13.35
N GLY A 304 -3.59 -28.84 -12.44
CA GLY A 304 -3.36 -30.27 -12.60
C GLY A 304 -2.12 -30.71 -13.38
N ALA A 305 -1.04 -30.98 -12.66
CA ALA A 305 -0.22 -32.17 -12.91
C ALA A 305 0.40 -32.66 -11.59
N THR A 306 -0.15 -33.75 -11.08
CA THR A 306 0.44 -34.65 -10.09
C THR A 306 1.83 -35.09 -10.54
N MET A 307 2.82 -35.02 -9.64
CA MET A 307 3.95 -35.95 -9.66
C MET A 307 4.15 -36.58 -8.28
N SER A 308 3.84 -37.87 -8.24
CA SER A 308 4.22 -38.81 -7.19
C SER A 308 5.70 -39.15 -7.34
N TYR A 309 6.47 -38.94 -6.28
CA TYR A 309 7.64 -39.75 -5.92
C TYR A 309 7.56 -39.85 -4.39
N GLY A 310 7.42 -41.01 -3.76
CA GLY A 310 8.25 -42.18 -3.99
C GLY A 310 8.99 -42.41 -2.67
N ASN A 311 8.36 -43.18 -1.81
CA ASN A 311 8.80 -43.62 -0.50
C ASN A 311 10.23 -44.21 -0.57
N THR A 312 11.16 -43.80 0.30
CA THR A 312 12.23 -44.70 0.76
C THR A 312 12.69 -44.30 2.17
N GLN A 313 12.58 -45.27 3.07
CA GLN A 313 13.11 -45.28 4.42
C GLN A 313 14.65 -45.20 4.44
N ALA A 314 15.20 -44.46 5.39
CA ALA A 314 16.19 -44.92 6.37
C ALA A 314 16.24 -43.90 7.52
#